data_AF-A0A662G7J4-F1
#
_entry.id   AF-A0A662G7J4-F1
#
_cell.length_a   1.000
_cell.length_b   1.000
_cell.length_c   1.000
_cell.angle_alpha   90.00
_cell.angle_beta   90.00
_cell.angle_gamma   90.00
#
_symmetry.space_group_name_H-M   'P 1'
#
loop_
_entity.id
_entity.type
_entity.pdbx_description
1 polymer ?
#
loop_
_entity_poly.entity_id
_entity_poly.type
_entity_poly.pdbx_seq_one_letter_code
_entity_poly.pdbx_strand_id
1 'polypeptide(L)'
;LSGFNPYYILIIISVSVIWSFLFSHLQGRAVAEYGFGFDIPYFVPAVIYISGAKDPKLWFTQTAGFTVYSGGVGLLQQLKVATLCETKPTSYIKAWFFTWFVGAIASIIFLQIFWSIAPIPSSMYPASLINFPVQAAEQYLILSAVTGVEGSNTISLNANNILYGFILGLSLSFILAMLKISPSLIGLGILAGIRTWISTSIAFAFSIIIARIIRRKMGRKWWEDNRFVITAGIYAGLGLAIGLSVIILFLQKAIFPKY
;
A
#
# COMPACT_ATOMS: atom_id res chain seq x y z
N LEU A 1 8.98 -25.37 15.70
CA LEU A 1 7.55 -24.99 15.57
C LEU A 1 6.68 -25.77 16.57
N SER A 2 7.11 -25.91 17.82
CA SER A 2 6.24 -26.44 18.89
C SER A 2 5.33 -25.32 19.41
N GLY A 3 4.04 -25.63 19.59
CA GLY A 3 3.05 -24.70 20.14
C GLY A 3 2.20 -23.91 19.13
N PHE A 4 2.31 -24.18 17.82
CA PHE A 4 1.39 -23.58 16.85
C PHE A 4 0.04 -24.29 16.90
N ASN A 5 -1.02 -23.60 17.33
CA ASN A 5 -2.36 -24.16 17.39
C ASN A 5 -2.89 -24.37 15.95
N PRO A 6 -3.25 -25.59 15.53
CA PRO A 6 -3.79 -25.86 14.20
C PRO A 6 -5.03 -25.02 13.84
N TYR A 7 -5.79 -24.56 14.84
CA TYR A 7 -6.92 -23.63 14.64
C TYR A 7 -6.52 -22.34 13.92
N TYR A 8 -5.28 -21.87 14.10
CA TYR A 8 -4.78 -20.68 13.42
C TYR A 8 -4.68 -20.86 11.90
N ILE A 9 -4.54 -22.10 11.41
CA ILE A 9 -4.55 -22.39 9.96
C ILE A 9 -5.91 -22.00 9.35
N LEU A 10 -7.01 -22.27 10.03
CA LEU A 10 -8.35 -21.94 9.55
C LEU A 10 -8.56 -20.42 9.45
N ILE A 11 -8.07 -19.68 10.45
CA ILE A 11 -8.09 -18.20 10.44
C ILE A 11 -7.25 -17.69 9.27
N ILE A 12 -6.06 -18.25 9.08
CA ILE A 12 -5.16 -17.85 8.00
C ILE A 12 -5.80 -18.10 6.64
N ILE A 13 -6.34 -19.29 6.39
CA ILE A 13 -7.01 -19.60 5.11
C ILE A 13 -8.22 -18.69 4.88
N SER A 14 -9.01 -18.42 5.91
CA SER A 14 -10.19 -17.57 5.80
C SER A 14 -9.83 -16.13 5.40
N VAL A 15 -8.77 -15.56 6.00
CA VAL A 15 -8.31 -14.20 5.67
C VAL A 15 -7.57 -14.17 4.32
N SER A 16 -6.65 -15.09 4.11
CA SER A 16 -5.74 -15.05 2.96
C SER A 16 -6.38 -15.51 1.66
N VAL A 17 -7.41 -16.36 1.71
CA VAL A 17 -8.11 -16.86 0.52
C VAL A 17 -9.47 -16.20 0.38
N ILE A 18 -10.37 -16.43 1.34
CA ILE A 18 -11.79 -16.03 1.20
C ILE A 18 -11.90 -14.51 1.22
N TRP A 19 -11.36 -13.87 2.26
CA TRP A 19 -11.43 -12.42 2.36
C TRP A 19 -10.63 -11.74 1.26
N SER A 20 -9.43 -12.22 0.94
CA SER A 20 -8.62 -11.65 -0.15
C SER A 20 -9.31 -11.72 -1.51
N PHE A 21 -10.05 -12.79 -1.80
CA PHE A 21 -10.85 -12.91 -3.02
C PHE A 21 -11.98 -11.85 -3.08
N LEU A 22 -12.80 -11.78 -2.02
CA LEU A 22 -13.90 -10.80 -1.93
C LEU A 22 -13.37 -9.37 -2.00
N PHE A 23 -12.30 -9.11 -1.26
CA PHE A 23 -11.67 -7.81 -1.18
C PHE A 23 -11.02 -7.39 -2.51
N SER A 24 -10.37 -8.31 -3.21
CA SER A 24 -9.84 -8.06 -4.56
C SER A 24 -10.94 -7.70 -5.55
N HIS A 25 -12.13 -8.29 -5.45
CA HIS A 25 -13.26 -7.91 -6.30
C HIS A 25 -13.75 -6.49 -6.01
N LEU A 26 -13.91 -6.13 -4.73
CA LEU A 26 -14.30 -4.78 -4.31
C LEU A 26 -13.26 -3.73 -4.74
N GLN A 27 -11.97 -4.01 -4.55
CA GLN A 27 -10.90 -3.14 -5.02
C GLN A 27 -10.87 -3.02 -6.53
N GLY A 28 -11.08 -4.12 -7.26
CA GLY A 28 -11.13 -4.11 -8.72
C GLY A 28 -12.22 -3.19 -9.25
N ARG A 29 -13.41 -3.22 -8.64
CA ARG A 29 -14.49 -2.28 -8.94
C ARG A 29 -14.12 -0.85 -8.56
N ALA A 30 -13.47 -0.64 -7.42
CA ALA A 30 -13.04 0.69 -6.99
C ALA A 30 -12.04 1.32 -7.96
N VAL A 31 -11.05 0.57 -8.40
CA VAL A 31 -10.08 1.03 -9.41
C VAL A 31 -10.76 1.27 -10.77
N ALA A 32 -11.69 0.41 -11.18
CA ALA A 32 -12.38 0.55 -12.46
C ALA A 32 -13.35 1.75 -12.49
N GLU A 33 -14.08 2.01 -11.40
CA GLU A 33 -15.10 3.06 -11.33
C GLU A 33 -14.49 4.43 -10.91
N TYR A 34 -13.45 4.46 -10.07
CA TYR A 34 -12.90 5.72 -9.49
C TYR A 34 -11.44 5.97 -9.83
N GLY A 35 -10.71 4.98 -10.36
CA GLY A 35 -9.28 5.08 -10.65
C GLY A 35 -8.37 4.96 -9.43
N PHE A 36 -8.89 4.67 -8.24
CA PHE A 36 -8.11 4.48 -7.02
C PHE A 36 -8.68 3.31 -6.17
N GLY A 37 -7.78 2.53 -5.55
CA GLY A 37 -8.13 1.43 -4.65
C GLY A 37 -8.34 1.90 -3.22
N PHE A 38 -8.67 0.97 -2.32
CA PHE A 38 -8.77 1.28 -0.88
C PHE A 38 -8.33 0.07 -0.06
N ASP A 39 -7.79 0.34 1.13
CA ASP A 39 -7.39 -0.69 2.10
C ASP A 39 -8.17 -0.52 3.40
N ILE A 40 -8.56 -1.65 4.00
CA ILE A 40 -9.26 -1.64 5.29
C ILE A 40 -8.22 -1.60 6.42
N PRO A 41 -8.15 -0.53 7.21
CA PRO A 41 -7.13 -0.37 8.24
C PRO A 41 -7.29 -1.44 9.32
N TYR A 42 -6.17 -1.97 9.80
CA TYR A 42 -6.12 -2.90 10.94
C TYR A 42 -6.99 -4.16 10.80
N PHE A 43 -7.39 -4.56 9.58
CA PHE A 43 -8.23 -5.73 9.36
C PHE A 43 -7.62 -7.00 9.97
N VAL A 44 -6.37 -7.29 9.62
CA VAL A 44 -5.63 -8.46 10.10
C VAL A 44 -5.45 -8.42 11.64
N PRO A 45 -5.00 -7.31 12.25
CA PRO A 45 -5.03 -7.13 13.71
C PRO A 45 -6.39 -7.38 14.36
N ALA A 46 -7.47 -6.88 13.75
CA ALA A 46 -8.83 -7.04 14.28
C ALA A 46 -9.28 -8.49 14.25
N VAL A 47 -8.96 -9.25 13.19
CA VAL A 47 -9.26 -10.69 13.12
C VAL A 47 -8.50 -11.46 14.21
N ILE A 48 -7.23 -11.15 14.45
CA ILE A 48 -6.46 -11.78 15.54
C ILE A 48 -7.14 -11.50 16.88
N TYR A 49 -7.49 -10.24 17.15
CA TYR A 49 -8.16 -9.84 18.39
C TYR A 49 -9.50 -10.57 18.59
N ILE A 50 -10.37 -10.60 17.56
CA ILE A 50 -11.68 -11.25 17.61
C ILE A 50 -11.54 -12.77 17.78
N SER A 51 -10.51 -13.36 17.18
CA SER A 51 -10.24 -14.80 17.33
C SER A 51 -9.80 -15.21 18.73
N GLY A 52 -9.47 -14.25 19.61
CA GLY A 52 -8.95 -14.51 20.95
C GLY A 52 -7.52 -15.05 20.96
N ALA A 53 -6.81 -15.02 19.83
CA ALA A 53 -5.44 -15.51 19.72
C ALA A 53 -4.48 -14.55 20.44
N LYS A 54 -3.88 -15.04 21.53
CA LYS A 54 -2.88 -14.28 22.32
C LYS A 54 -1.44 -14.62 21.96
N ASP A 55 -1.19 -15.64 21.15
CA ASP A 55 0.16 -16.03 20.78
C ASP A 55 0.76 -15.01 19.79
N PRO A 56 1.85 -14.30 20.16
CA PRO A 56 2.52 -13.35 19.27
C PRO A 56 3.06 -14.01 18.00
N LYS A 57 3.31 -15.31 18.01
CA LYS A 57 3.78 -16.03 16.82
C LYS A 57 2.79 -15.89 15.66
N LEU A 58 1.48 -15.85 15.93
CA LEU A 58 0.46 -15.67 14.89
C LEU A 58 0.64 -14.32 14.17
N TRP A 59 0.99 -13.26 14.89
CA TRP A 59 1.28 -11.97 14.29
C TRP A 59 2.47 -12.03 13.30
N PHE A 60 3.53 -12.73 13.66
CA PHE A 60 4.70 -12.88 12.78
C PHE A 60 4.48 -13.84 11.61
N THR A 61 3.35 -14.57 11.56
CA THR A 61 2.96 -15.32 10.35
C THR A 61 2.39 -14.43 9.24
N GLN A 62 2.19 -13.13 9.50
CA GLN A 62 1.73 -12.15 8.49
C GLN A 62 2.65 -12.09 7.27
N THR A 63 3.96 -12.09 7.47
CA THR A 63 4.97 -12.13 6.40
C THR A 63 5.03 -13.49 5.68
N ALA A 64 4.48 -14.56 6.28
CA ALA A 64 4.53 -15.92 5.77
C ALA A 64 3.20 -16.43 5.17
N GLY A 65 2.17 -15.59 5.11
CA GLY A 65 0.89 -15.96 4.48
C GLY A 65 -0.38 -15.45 5.14
N PHE A 66 -0.32 -14.80 6.31
CA PHE A 66 -1.49 -14.16 6.93
C PHE A 66 -1.63 -12.71 6.46
N THR A 67 -1.91 -12.52 5.18
CA THR A 67 -2.04 -11.19 4.55
C THR A 67 -3.31 -11.10 3.72
N VAL A 68 -3.87 -9.89 3.64
CA VAL A 68 -4.93 -9.60 2.66
C VAL A 68 -4.26 -9.32 1.33
N TYR A 69 -4.44 -10.23 0.37
CA TYR A 69 -3.83 -10.10 -0.96
C TYR A 69 -4.73 -9.25 -1.87
N SER A 70 -4.22 -8.10 -2.32
CA SER A 70 -4.87 -7.22 -3.31
C SER A 70 -4.10 -7.12 -4.64
N GLY A 71 -2.97 -7.82 -4.76
CA GLY A 71 -2.06 -7.71 -5.92
C GLY A 71 -2.68 -8.10 -7.27
N GLY A 72 -3.76 -8.88 -7.26
CA GLY A 72 -4.47 -9.29 -8.47
C GLY A 72 -5.06 -8.11 -9.26
N VAL A 73 -5.52 -7.06 -8.58
CA VAL A 73 -6.11 -5.87 -9.24
C VAL A 73 -5.05 -5.11 -10.04
N GLY A 74 -3.86 -4.92 -9.45
CA GLY A 74 -2.74 -4.25 -10.12
C GLY A 74 -2.28 -5.01 -11.35
N LEU A 75 -2.17 -6.34 -11.27
CA LEU A 75 -1.82 -7.18 -12.42
C LEU A 75 -2.88 -7.05 -13.53
N LEU A 76 -4.16 -7.09 -13.19
CA LEU A 76 -5.26 -6.98 -14.15
C LEU A 76 -5.28 -5.62 -14.85
N GLN A 77 -5.03 -4.53 -14.12
CA GLN A 77 -4.87 -3.20 -14.71
C GLN A 77 -3.72 -3.17 -15.73
N GLN A 78 -2.56 -3.74 -15.38
CA GLN A 78 -1.41 -3.76 -16.29
C GLN A 78 -1.66 -4.65 -17.52
N LEU A 79 -2.33 -5.80 -17.34
CA LEU A 79 -2.75 -6.64 -18.47
C LEU A 79 -3.72 -5.90 -19.39
N LYS A 80 -4.64 -5.11 -18.84
CA LYS A 80 -5.52 -4.26 -19.65
C LYS A 80 -4.72 -3.23 -20.45
N VAL A 81 -3.75 -2.56 -19.82
CA VAL A 81 -2.84 -1.64 -20.53
C VAL A 81 -2.07 -2.37 -21.64
N ALA A 82 -1.52 -3.55 -21.37
CA ALA A 82 -0.82 -4.35 -22.37
C ALA A 82 -1.73 -4.67 -23.57
N THR A 83 -2.99 -5.05 -23.35
CA THR A 83 -3.95 -5.29 -24.46
C THR A 83 -4.28 -4.02 -25.23
N LEU A 84 -4.33 -2.86 -24.59
CA LEU A 84 -4.53 -1.56 -25.25
C LEU A 84 -3.30 -1.13 -26.07
N CYS A 85 -2.11 -1.58 -25.68
CA CYS A 85 -0.87 -1.40 -26.43
C CYS A 85 -0.61 -2.56 -27.41
N GLU A 86 -1.66 -3.27 -27.84
CA GLU A 86 -1.59 -4.38 -28.80
C GLU A 86 -0.58 -5.48 -28.42
N THR A 87 -0.27 -5.61 -27.13
CA THR A 87 0.69 -6.57 -26.60
C THR A 87 -0.06 -7.80 -26.09
N LYS A 88 0.45 -8.99 -26.45
CA LYS A 88 -0.10 -10.26 -25.96
C LYS A 88 0.01 -10.32 -24.43
N PRO A 89 -1.07 -10.63 -23.68
CA PRO A 89 -1.03 -10.79 -22.22
C PRO A 89 0.05 -11.75 -21.74
N THR A 90 0.28 -12.83 -22.50
CA THR A 90 1.32 -13.82 -22.20
C THR A 90 2.74 -13.26 -22.27
N SER A 91 3.01 -12.34 -23.20
CA SER A 91 4.30 -11.65 -23.30
C SER A 91 4.52 -10.74 -22.09
N TYR A 92 3.48 -10.02 -21.65
CA TYR A 92 3.56 -9.21 -20.44
C TYR A 92 3.86 -10.07 -19.20
N ILE A 93 3.16 -11.19 -19.03
CA ILE A 93 3.39 -12.10 -17.89
C ILE A 93 4.83 -12.63 -17.89
N LYS A 94 5.36 -13.04 -19.05
CA LYS A 94 6.76 -13.47 -19.17
C LYS A 94 7.74 -12.36 -18.78
N ALA A 95 7.51 -11.15 -19.27
CA ALA A 95 8.34 -9.99 -18.95
C ALA A 95 8.26 -9.60 -17.46
N TRP A 96 7.08 -9.75 -16.86
CA TRP A 96 6.87 -9.50 -15.43
C TRP A 96 7.68 -10.49 -14.57
N PHE A 97 7.61 -11.79 -14.86
CA PHE A 97 8.42 -12.80 -14.18
C PHE A 97 9.92 -12.58 -14.40
N PHE A 98 10.34 -12.25 -15.61
CA PHE A 98 11.74 -11.95 -15.92
C PHE A 98 12.24 -10.75 -15.11
N THR A 99 11.50 -9.65 -15.11
CA THR A 99 11.83 -8.44 -14.35
C THR A 99 11.87 -8.72 -12.84
N TRP A 100 10.92 -9.51 -12.32
CA TRP A 100 10.92 -9.90 -10.92
C TRP A 100 12.17 -10.71 -10.55
N PHE A 101 12.57 -11.68 -11.39
CA PHE A 101 13.73 -12.52 -11.15
C PHE A 101 15.04 -11.72 -11.20
N VAL A 102 15.22 -10.90 -12.25
CA VAL A 102 16.38 -10.01 -12.39
C VAL A 102 16.43 -9.01 -11.24
N GLY A 103 15.29 -8.43 -10.89
CA GLY A 103 15.15 -7.50 -9.76
C GLY A 103 15.55 -8.15 -8.44
N ALA A 104 15.08 -9.37 -8.17
CA ALA A 104 15.43 -10.11 -6.95
C ALA A 104 16.94 -10.39 -6.86
N ILE A 105 17.56 -10.85 -7.95
CA ILE A 105 19.01 -11.07 -7.99
C ILE A 105 19.76 -9.76 -7.75
N ALA A 106 19.39 -8.70 -8.46
CA ALA A 106 20.01 -7.38 -8.31
C ALA A 106 19.84 -6.86 -6.87
N SER A 107 18.66 -7.01 -6.26
CA SER A 107 18.42 -6.62 -4.88
C SER A 107 19.33 -7.33 -3.89
N ILE A 108 19.58 -8.63 -4.07
CA ILE A 108 20.50 -9.40 -3.21
C ILE A 108 21.94 -8.90 -3.39
N ILE A 109 22.37 -8.66 -4.64
CA ILE A 109 23.71 -8.13 -4.93
C ILE A 109 23.89 -6.76 -4.29
N PHE A 110 22.95 -5.84 -4.48
CA PHE A 110 23.01 -4.51 -3.89
C PHE A 110 22.95 -4.54 -2.37
N LEU A 111 22.13 -5.42 -1.78
CA LEU A 111 22.08 -5.61 -0.33
C LEU A 111 23.44 -6.05 0.21
N GLN A 112 24.09 -7.01 -0.45
CA GLN A 112 25.43 -7.46 -0.07
C GLN A 112 26.49 -6.36 -0.20
N ILE A 113 26.43 -5.57 -1.28
CA ILE A 113 27.31 -4.42 -1.47
C ILE A 113 27.12 -3.41 -0.33
N PHE A 114 25.88 -3.07 0.03
CA PHE A 114 25.63 -2.15 1.14
C PHE A 114 26.16 -2.69 2.47
N TRP A 115 25.88 -3.96 2.79
CA TRP A 115 26.40 -4.59 4.01
C TRP A 115 27.94 -4.64 4.06
N SER A 116 28.60 -4.71 2.91
CA SER A 116 30.07 -4.68 2.85
C SER A 116 30.67 -3.29 3.13
N ILE A 117 29.92 -2.21 2.88
CA ILE A 117 30.37 -0.84 3.13
C ILE A 117 30.23 -0.49 4.61
N ALA A 118 29.07 -0.76 5.20
CA ALA A 118 28.80 -0.53 6.60
C ALA A 118 27.64 -1.43 7.09
N PRO A 119 27.56 -1.75 8.38
CA PRO A 119 26.41 -2.48 8.92
C PRO A 119 25.12 -1.66 8.76
N ILE A 120 24.02 -2.33 8.43
CA ILE A 120 22.67 -1.74 8.42
C ILE A 120 21.93 -2.23 9.68
N PRO A 121 21.45 -1.36 10.58
CA PRO A 121 21.46 0.11 10.53
C PRO A 121 22.77 0.74 11.02
N SER A 122 23.14 1.90 10.45
CA SER A 122 24.27 2.74 10.92
C SER A 122 24.07 4.20 10.52
N SER A 123 24.92 5.11 11.01
CA SER A 123 24.93 6.53 10.59
C SER A 123 25.17 6.72 9.08
N MET A 124 25.78 5.72 8.43
CA MET A 124 25.94 5.69 6.98
C MET A 124 24.62 5.53 6.23
N TYR A 125 23.61 4.94 6.88
CA TYR A 125 22.26 4.72 6.38
C TYR A 125 21.20 5.38 7.29
N PRO A 126 21.08 6.72 7.30
CA PRO A 126 20.20 7.45 8.22
C PRO A 126 18.74 7.02 8.15
N ALA A 127 18.25 6.70 6.94
CA ALA A 127 16.88 6.26 6.74
C ALA A 127 16.59 4.95 7.49
N SER A 128 17.50 3.97 7.45
CA SER A 128 17.33 2.72 8.20
C SER A 128 17.48 2.94 9.70
N LEU A 129 18.42 3.79 10.11
CA LEU A 129 18.65 4.12 11.52
C LEU A 129 17.42 4.75 12.20
N ILE A 130 16.68 5.61 11.48
CA ILE A 130 15.50 6.29 11.99
C ILE A 130 14.24 5.44 11.78
N ASN A 131 14.01 4.92 10.57
CA ASN A 131 12.72 4.32 10.23
C ASN A 131 12.54 2.91 10.81
N PHE A 132 13.60 2.11 10.96
CA PHE A 132 13.48 0.77 11.52
C PHE A 132 12.94 0.77 12.96
N PRO A 133 13.50 1.56 13.92
CA PRO A 133 12.96 1.59 15.27
C PRO A 133 11.55 2.18 15.32
N VAL A 134 11.22 3.17 14.48
CA VAL A 134 9.85 3.71 14.38
C VAL A 134 8.87 2.63 13.93
N GLN A 135 9.16 1.92 12.85
CA GLN A 135 8.30 0.84 12.35
C GLN A 135 8.18 -0.32 13.37
N ALA A 136 9.27 -0.67 14.05
CA ALA A 136 9.26 -1.68 15.09
C ALA A 136 8.37 -1.25 16.28
N ALA A 137 8.44 0.01 16.70
CA ALA A 137 7.58 0.55 17.75
C ALA A 137 6.10 0.57 17.35
N GLU A 138 5.79 0.97 16.12
CA GLU A 138 4.42 0.94 15.57
C GLU A 138 3.86 -0.50 15.53
N GLN A 139 4.66 -1.47 15.07
CA GLN A 139 4.28 -2.88 15.06
C GLN A 139 4.08 -3.43 16.47
N TYR A 140 4.98 -3.09 17.39
CA TYR A 140 4.90 -3.53 18.79
C TYR A 140 3.64 -3.01 19.46
N LEU A 141 3.29 -1.74 19.26
CA LEU A 141 2.09 -1.13 19.85
C LEU A 141 0.81 -1.86 19.44
N ILE A 142 0.69 -2.24 18.16
CA ILE A 142 -0.50 -2.96 17.68
C ILE A 142 -0.47 -4.41 18.16
N LEU A 143 0.70 -5.06 18.11
CA LEU A 143 0.87 -6.42 18.60
C LEU A 143 0.48 -6.54 20.08
N SER A 144 1.01 -5.66 20.92
CA SER A 144 0.78 -5.68 22.37
C SER A 144 -0.68 -5.37 22.69
N ALA A 145 -1.31 -4.44 21.97
CA ALA A 145 -2.74 -4.16 22.07
C ALA A 145 -3.64 -5.36 21.69
N VAL A 146 -3.24 -6.13 20.68
CA VAL A 146 -4.04 -7.26 20.18
C VAL A 146 -3.86 -8.52 21.01
N THR A 147 -2.64 -8.79 21.47
CA THR A 147 -2.27 -10.04 22.17
C THR A 147 -2.29 -9.90 23.69
N GLY A 148 -2.27 -8.67 24.22
CA GLY A 148 -2.20 -8.39 25.66
C GLY A 148 -0.83 -8.71 26.28
N VAL A 149 0.21 -8.88 25.45
CA VAL A 149 1.60 -9.05 25.90
C VAL A 149 2.00 -7.84 26.75
N GLU A 150 2.65 -8.10 27.89
CA GLU A 150 3.03 -7.09 28.90
C GLU A 150 1.87 -6.32 29.57
N GLY A 151 0.64 -6.84 29.50
CA GLY A 151 -0.51 -6.25 30.20
C GLY A 151 -1.04 -4.95 29.55
N SER A 152 -0.55 -4.58 28.37
CA SER A 152 -1.06 -3.43 27.63
C SER A 152 -2.36 -3.78 26.88
N ASN A 153 -3.50 -3.81 27.58
CA ASN A 153 -4.82 -3.85 26.95
C ASN A 153 -5.34 -2.43 26.65
N THR A 154 -4.47 -1.53 26.18
CA THR A 154 -4.78 -0.10 26.06
C THR A 154 -5.74 0.22 24.92
N ILE A 155 -5.95 -0.71 23.97
CA ILE A 155 -6.85 -0.52 22.83
C ILE A 155 -7.85 -1.68 22.78
N SER A 156 -9.09 -1.40 23.12
CA SER A 156 -10.20 -2.36 22.99
C SER A 156 -10.95 -2.10 21.67
N LEU A 157 -11.25 -3.17 20.92
CA LEU A 157 -12.18 -3.06 19.80
C LEU A 157 -13.59 -2.85 20.35
N ASN A 158 -14.05 -1.60 20.30
CA ASN A 158 -15.41 -1.26 20.68
C ASN A 158 -16.36 -1.54 19.49
N ALA A 159 -17.14 -2.62 19.61
CA ALA A 159 -18.12 -3.01 18.59
C ALA A 159 -19.14 -1.90 18.29
N ASN A 160 -19.49 -1.07 19.28
CA ASN A 160 -20.40 0.05 19.07
C ASN A 160 -19.79 1.11 18.14
N ASN A 161 -18.49 1.39 18.26
CA ASN A 161 -17.82 2.35 17.38
C ASN A 161 -17.76 1.84 15.93
N ILE A 162 -17.52 0.54 15.74
CA ILE A 162 -17.56 -0.10 14.42
C ILE A 162 -18.98 0.00 13.85
N LEU A 163 -19.99 -0.28 14.67
CA LEU A 163 -21.40 -0.20 14.27
C LEU A 163 -21.80 1.24 13.91
N TYR A 164 -21.40 2.24 14.70
CA TYR A 164 -21.64 3.64 14.38
C TYR A 164 -20.95 4.04 13.07
N GLY A 165 -19.70 3.63 12.86
CA GLY A 165 -18.99 3.86 11.59
C GLY A 165 -19.70 3.20 10.41
N PHE A 166 -20.19 1.97 10.57
CA PHE A 166 -20.96 1.26 9.55
C PHE A 166 -22.28 1.96 9.23
N ILE A 167 -23.07 2.34 10.25
CA ILE A 167 -24.35 3.04 10.07
C ILE A 167 -24.13 4.42 9.43
N LEU A 168 -23.11 5.17 9.86
CA LEU A 168 -22.76 6.46 9.25
C LEU A 168 -22.34 6.29 7.78
N GLY A 169 -21.48 5.30 7.48
CA GLY A 169 -21.07 5.03 6.10
C GLY A 169 -22.24 4.60 5.21
N LEU A 170 -23.13 3.74 5.72
CA LEU A 170 -24.31 3.26 5.01
C LEU A 170 -25.32 4.39 4.77
N SER A 171 -25.65 5.17 5.80
CA SER A 171 -26.58 6.29 5.70
C SER A 171 -26.06 7.36 4.74
N LEU A 172 -24.78 7.72 4.82
CA LEU A 172 -24.17 8.67 3.89
C LEU A 172 -24.21 8.15 2.45
N SER A 173 -23.85 6.88 2.23
CA SER A 173 -23.93 6.25 0.91
C SER A 173 -25.37 6.23 0.38
N PHE A 174 -26.35 5.96 1.23
CA PHE A 174 -27.77 5.94 0.86
C PHE A 174 -28.28 7.35 0.49
N ILE A 175 -27.96 8.37 1.29
CA ILE A 175 -28.33 9.77 1.00
C ILE A 175 -27.75 10.21 -0.35
N LEU A 176 -26.47 9.89 -0.60
CA LEU A 176 -25.81 10.21 -1.86
C LEU A 176 -26.48 9.49 -3.05
N ALA A 177 -26.86 8.22 -2.86
CA ALA A 177 -27.59 7.46 -3.87
C ALA A 177 -28.92 8.14 -4.23
N MET A 178 -29.67 8.63 -3.24
CA MET A 178 -30.92 9.37 -3.47
C MET A 178 -30.70 10.67 -4.23
N LEU A 179 -29.58 11.36 -3.99
CA LEU A 179 -29.21 12.59 -4.69
C LEU A 179 -28.72 12.36 -6.14
N LYS A 180 -28.71 11.11 -6.63
CA LYS A 180 -28.15 10.70 -7.93
C LYS A 180 -26.67 11.09 -8.11
N ILE A 181 -26.00 11.47 -7.04
CA ILE A 181 -24.54 11.56 -7.01
C ILE A 181 -24.08 10.13 -6.83
N SER A 182 -23.23 9.62 -7.74
CA SER A 182 -22.82 8.21 -7.67
C SER A 182 -22.37 7.90 -6.23
N PRO A 183 -23.14 7.10 -5.47
CA PRO A 183 -22.94 6.92 -4.03
C PRO A 183 -21.55 6.36 -3.73
N SER A 184 -20.96 5.74 -4.73
CA SER A 184 -19.67 5.12 -4.69
C SER A 184 -18.49 6.10 -4.93
N LEU A 185 -18.72 7.27 -5.53
CA LEU A 185 -17.68 8.27 -5.80
C LEU A 185 -17.23 9.03 -4.54
N ILE A 186 -18.18 9.33 -3.65
CA ILE A 186 -17.93 10.07 -2.40
C ILE A 186 -17.74 9.09 -1.23
N GLY A 187 -18.49 7.99 -1.17
CA GLY A 187 -18.32 6.98 -0.12
C GLY A 187 -16.91 6.39 -0.10
N LEU A 188 -16.38 5.97 -1.26
CA LEU A 188 -15.02 5.43 -1.34
C LEU A 188 -13.94 6.51 -1.32
N GLY A 189 -14.23 7.72 -1.80
CA GLY A 189 -13.32 8.87 -1.65
C GLY A 189 -13.12 9.29 -0.19
N ILE A 190 -14.19 9.28 0.62
CA ILE A 190 -14.12 9.54 2.06
C ILE A 190 -13.40 8.39 2.77
N LEU A 191 -13.73 7.14 2.45
CA LEU A 191 -13.05 5.96 3.03
C LEU A 191 -11.55 5.93 2.70
N ALA A 192 -11.18 6.22 1.43
CA ALA A 192 -9.79 6.35 1.03
C ALA A 192 -9.11 7.53 1.74
N GLY A 193 -9.81 8.67 1.86
CA GLY A 193 -9.33 9.88 2.51
C GLY A 193 -9.04 9.74 4.01
N ILE A 194 -9.82 8.91 4.73
CA ILE A 194 -9.62 8.63 6.17
C ILE A 194 -8.29 7.92 6.41
N ARG A 195 -7.84 7.08 5.48
CA ARG A 195 -6.61 6.29 5.62
C ARG A 195 -5.38 6.98 5.05
N THR A 196 -5.55 7.83 4.04
CA THR A 196 -4.41 8.53 3.44
C THR A 196 -3.79 9.50 4.42
N TRP A 197 -2.46 9.48 4.52
CA TRP A 197 -1.71 10.48 5.28
C TRP A 197 -2.11 11.88 4.82
N ILE A 198 -2.16 12.83 5.76
CA ILE A 198 -2.57 14.20 5.46
C ILE A 198 -1.72 14.82 4.35
N SER A 199 -0.43 14.49 4.29
CA SER A 199 0.50 14.89 3.23
C SER A 199 0.06 14.39 1.84
N THR A 200 -0.38 13.14 1.74
CA THR A 200 -0.90 12.55 0.50
C THR A 200 -2.23 13.19 0.11
N SER A 201 -3.14 13.42 1.06
CA SER A 201 -4.43 14.09 0.80
C SER A 201 -4.23 15.51 0.27
N ILE A 202 -3.30 16.26 0.87
CA ILE A 202 -2.91 17.60 0.41
C ILE A 202 -2.30 17.53 -0.99
N ALA A 203 -1.42 16.57 -1.26
CA ALA A 203 -0.84 16.38 -2.59
C ALA A 203 -1.90 16.09 -3.66
N PHE A 204 -2.92 15.28 -3.35
CA PHE A 204 -4.06 15.07 -4.25
C PHE A 204 -4.87 16.35 -4.46
N ALA A 205 -5.13 17.13 -3.42
CA ALA A 205 -5.83 18.40 -3.54
C ALA A 205 -5.07 19.36 -4.46
N PHE A 206 -3.75 19.52 -4.28
CA PHE A 206 -2.91 20.32 -5.17
C PHE A 206 -2.91 19.79 -6.60
N SER A 207 -2.84 18.48 -6.78
CA SER A 207 -2.87 17.85 -8.11
C SER A 207 -4.17 18.18 -8.86
N ILE A 208 -5.32 18.15 -8.17
CA ILE A 208 -6.62 18.51 -8.75
C ILE A 208 -6.67 20.01 -9.12
N ILE A 209 -6.16 20.87 -8.23
CA ILE A 209 -6.10 22.32 -8.49
C ILE A 209 -5.25 22.62 -9.73
N ILE A 210 -4.04 22.06 -9.79
CA ILE A 210 -3.11 22.23 -10.91
C ILE A 210 -3.73 21.69 -12.20
N ALA A 211 -4.29 20.48 -12.18
CA ALA A 211 -4.97 19.90 -13.33
C ALA A 211 -6.12 20.79 -13.83
N ARG A 212 -6.90 21.40 -12.92
CA ARG A 212 -7.99 22.30 -13.28
C ARG A 212 -7.48 23.62 -13.87
N ILE A 213 -6.36 24.15 -13.38
CA ILE A 213 -5.71 25.35 -13.94
C ILE A 213 -5.20 25.06 -15.36
N ILE A 214 -4.49 23.95 -15.56
CA ILE A 214 -3.96 23.56 -16.87
C ILE A 214 -5.11 23.33 -17.86
N ARG A 215 -6.16 22.58 -17.46
CA ARG A 215 -7.33 22.34 -18.29
C ARG A 215 -8.06 23.65 -18.67
N ARG A 216 -8.11 24.62 -17.75
CA ARG A 216 -8.70 25.95 -18.04
C ARG A 216 -7.83 26.76 -19.01
N LYS A 217 -6.51 26.72 -18.88
CA LYS A 217 -5.59 27.49 -19.72
C LYS A 217 -5.39 26.91 -21.12
N MET A 218 -5.23 25.58 -21.22
CA MET A 218 -4.87 24.91 -22.48
C MET A 218 -6.07 24.31 -23.22
N GLY A 219 -7.24 24.33 -22.61
CA GLY A 219 -8.46 23.79 -23.18
C GLY A 219 -8.64 22.29 -22.90
N ARG A 220 -9.89 21.83 -23.01
CA ARG A 220 -10.30 20.47 -22.65
C ARG A 220 -9.67 19.42 -23.55
N LYS A 221 -9.71 19.62 -24.86
CA LYS A 221 -9.20 18.66 -25.86
C LYS A 221 -7.70 18.41 -25.66
N TRP A 222 -6.91 19.48 -25.57
CA TRP A 222 -5.48 19.38 -25.31
C TRP A 222 -5.18 18.63 -24.00
N TRP A 223 -5.92 18.91 -22.93
CA TRP A 223 -5.74 18.20 -21.66
C TRP A 223 -6.04 16.70 -21.77
N GLU A 224 -7.12 16.32 -22.44
CA GLU A 224 -7.51 14.92 -22.62
C GLU A 224 -6.47 14.13 -23.42
N ASP A 225 -5.88 14.76 -24.44
CA ASP A 225 -4.85 14.16 -25.29
C ASP A 225 -3.48 14.04 -24.58
N ASN A 226 -3.13 14.98 -23.70
CA ASN A 226 -1.77 15.08 -23.13
C ASN A 226 -1.64 14.64 -21.66
N ARG A 227 -2.73 14.48 -20.89
CA ARG A 227 -2.67 14.17 -19.44
C ARG A 227 -1.83 12.94 -19.09
N PHE A 228 -1.87 11.90 -19.94
CA PHE A 228 -1.12 10.66 -19.71
C PHE A 228 0.37 10.85 -20.00
N VAL A 229 0.71 11.63 -21.02
CA VAL A 229 2.11 11.97 -21.38
C VAL A 229 2.75 12.81 -20.27
N ILE A 230 2.03 13.80 -19.73
CA ILE A 230 2.50 14.61 -18.60
C ILE A 230 2.80 13.70 -17.40
N THR A 231 1.88 12.80 -17.07
CA THR A 231 2.03 11.86 -15.96
C THR A 231 3.25 10.95 -16.18
N ALA A 232 3.39 10.36 -17.37
CA ALA A 232 4.54 9.53 -17.71
C ALA A 232 5.87 10.30 -17.60
N GLY A 233 5.91 11.55 -18.06
CA GLY A 233 7.08 12.43 -17.95
C GLY A 233 7.46 12.74 -16.50
N ILE A 234 6.48 12.99 -15.63
CA ILE A 234 6.72 13.22 -14.19
C ILE A 234 7.32 11.96 -13.55
N TYR A 235 6.76 10.78 -13.80
CA TYR A 235 7.29 9.54 -13.24
C TYR A 235 8.69 9.19 -13.76
N ALA A 236 8.93 9.38 -15.05
CA ALA A 236 10.26 9.18 -15.65
C ALA A 236 11.30 10.15 -15.06
N GLY A 237 10.94 11.44 -14.95
CA GLY A 237 11.81 12.46 -14.36
C GLY A 237 12.12 12.21 -12.88
N LEU A 238 11.11 11.78 -12.11
CA LEU A 238 11.28 11.43 -10.69
C LEU A 238 12.24 10.24 -10.53
N GLY A 239 12.09 9.20 -11.34
CA GLY A 239 13.01 8.05 -11.34
C GLY A 239 14.45 8.45 -11.64
N LEU A 240 14.66 9.27 -12.68
CA LEU A 240 15.99 9.77 -13.04
C LEU A 240 16.59 10.65 -11.94
N ALA A 241 15.81 11.56 -11.38
CA ALA A 241 16.26 12.46 -10.32
C ALA A 241 16.70 11.69 -9.06
N ILE A 242 15.93 10.67 -8.66
CA ILE A 242 16.29 9.81 -7.52
C ILE A 242 17.59 9.05 -7.82
N GLY A 243 17.68 8.42 -8.99
CA GLY A 243 18.89 7.68 -9.39
C GLY A 243 20.15 8.54 -9.38
N LEU A 244 20.08 9.73 -9.99
CA LEU A 244 21.19 10.69 -10.01
C LEU A 244 21.53 11.19 -8.61
N SER A 245 20.54 11.48 -7.79
CA SER A 245 20.77 11.93 -6.40
C SER A 245 21.52 10.88 -5.59
N VAL A 246 21.15 9.61 -5.73
CA VAL A 246 21.84 8.50 -5.07
C VAL A 246 23.28 8.35 -5.56
N ILE A 247 23.52 8.47 -6.87
CA ILE A 247 24.87 8.43 -7.45
C ILE A 247 25.73 9.58 -6.89
N ILE A 248 25.19 10.80 -6.84
CA ILE A 248 25.89 11.97 -6.30
C ILE A 248 26.20 11.76 -4.81
N LEU A 249 25.25 11.24 -4.03
CA LEU A 249 25.47 10.94 -2.61
C LEU A 249 26.60 9.92 -2.42
N PHE A 250 26.66 8.87 -3.25
CA PHE A 250 27.76 7.90 -3.17
C PHE A 250 29.10 8.49 -3.59
N LEU A 251 29.15 9.32 -4.64
CA LEU A 251 30.37 10.02 -5.03
C LEU A 251 30.87 10.96 -3.93
N GLN A 252 29.97 11.72 -3.29
CA GLN A 252 30.33 12.58 -2.16
C GLN A 252 30.92 11.79 -0.99
N LYS A 253 30.33 10.63 -0.66
CA LYS A 253 30.85 9.77 0.42
C LYS A 253 32.16 9.08 0.06
N ALA A 254 32.40 8.78 -1.22
CA ALA A 254 33.65 8.21 -1.70
C ALA A 254 34.80 9.23 -1.70
N ILE A 255 34.53 10.49 -2.04
CA ILE A 255 35.53 11.57 -2.10
C ILE A 255 35.83 12.14 -0.70
N PHE A 256 34.81 12.28 0.14
CA PHE A 256 34.94 12.79 1.50
C PHE A 256 34.57 11.71 2.52
N PRO A 257 35.44 10.70 2.74
CA PRO A 257 35.22 9.72 3.80
C PRO A 257 35.30 10.45 5.14
N LYS A 258 34.15 10.65 5.78
CA LYS A 258 34.11 11.00 7.21
C LYS A 258 34.34 9.71 7.97
N TYR A 259 35.53 9.58 8.56
CA TYR A 259 35.85 8.57 9.57
C TYR A 259 34.86 8.65 10.74
#